data_AF-A0A1J5MSM1-F1
#
_entry.id   AF-A0A1J5MSM1-F1
#
_cell.length_a   1.000
_cell.length_b   1.000
_cell.length_c   1.000
_cell.angle_alpha   90.00
_cell.angle_beta   90.00
_cell.angle_gamma   90.00
#
_symmetry.space_group_name_H-M   'P 1'
#
loop_
_entity.id
_entity.type
_entity.pdbx_description
1 polymer ?
#
loop_
_entity_poly.entity_id
_entity_poly.type
_entity_poly.pdbx_seq_one_letter_code
_entity_poly.pdbx_strand_id
1 'polypeptide(L)'
;MNILRALTMLIVLAAAAVPAMASDYVQVAHPTGFRGLAWGTLLSDAPGLAPVQEPGFEDTYFKRDEPKTFGKAEITSVAYYFNKDKLYRVGIAYKGRVNQFFLKDMLMQRYGAGRGIGFRYGWMWPDFSIELDYDNDSNTGSLYYTFEGALK
;
A
#
# COMPACT_ATOMS: atom_id res chain seq x y z
N MET A 1 51.73 -25.01 23.16
CA MET A 1 50.31 -25.44 23.24
C MET A 1 49.31 -24.27 23.39
N ASN A 2 49.67 -23.02 23.07
CA ASN A 2 48.76 -21.86 23.18
C ASN A 2 48.44 -21.18 21.84
N ILE A 3 49.26 -21.41 20.80
CA ILE A 3 49.11 -20.73 19.49
C ILE A 3 48.09 -21.47 18.61
N LEU A 4 48.03 -22.81 18.71
CA LEU A 4 47.10 -23.63 17.94
C LEU A 4 45.63 -23.44 18.38
N ARG A 5 45.38 -23.11 19.66
CA ARG A 5 44.05 -22.80 20.21
C ARG A 5 43.57 -21.39 19.83
N ALA A 6 44.48 -20.44 19.71
CA ALA A 6 44.16 -19.07 19.28
C ALA A 6 43.75 -19.02 17.79
N LEU A 7 44.35 -19.86 16.94
CA LEU A 7 43.98 -19.96 15.53
C LEU A 7 42.61 -20.61 15.31
N THR A 8 42.19 -21.55 16.16
CA THR A 8 40.86 -22.19 16.03
C THR A 8 39.72 -21.24 16.42
N MET A 9 39.94 -20.34 17.39
CA MET A 9 38.94 -19.34 17.78
C MET A 9 38.72 -18.26 16.72
N LEU A 10 39.73 -17.95 15.89
CA LEU A 10 39.62 -16.92 14.85
C LEU A 10 38.80 -17.39 13.63
N ILE A 11 38.77 -18.70 13.35
CA ILE A 11 38.05 -19.28 12.21
C ILE A 11 36.55 -19.47 12.53
N VAL A 12 36.18 -19.68 13.80
CA VAL A 12 34.77 -19.81 14.20
C VAL A 12 34.03 -18.46 14.19
N LEU A 13 34.73 -17.33 14.34
CA LEU A 13 34.12 -16.00 14.31
C LEU A 13 33.83 -15.47 12.89
N ALA A 14 34.47 -16.04 11.86
CA ALA A 14 34.30 -15.59 10.47
C ALA A 14 33.12 -16.25 9.72
N ALA A 15 32.48 -17.28 10.30
CA ALA A 15 31.46 -18.09 9.62
C ALA A 15 30.00 -17.66 9.87
N ALA A 16 29.75 -16.57 10.60
CA ALA A 16 28.39 -16.13 10.95
C ALA A 16 27.90 -14.88 10.18
N ALA A 17 28.56 -14.49 9.09
CA ALA A 17 27.99 -13.51 8.17
C ALA A 17 26.97 -14.20 7.26
N VAL A 18 25.81 -14.58 7.81
CA VAL A 18 24.64 -14.88 6.99
C VAL A 18 24.30 -13.55 6.29
N PRO A 19 24.34 -13.47 4.94
CA PRO A 19 23.83 -12.29 4.28
C PRO A 19 22.36 -12.17 4.69
N ALA A 20 22.02 -11.13 5.44
CA ALA A 20 20.63 -10.76 5.62
C ALA A 20 20.10 -10.47 4.22
N MET A 21 19.34 -11.40 3.66
CA MET A 21 18.55 -11.14 2.46
C MET A 21 17.61 -10.01 2.86
N ALA A 22 17.98 -8.77 2.53
CA ALA A 22 17.11 -7.63 2.71
C ALA A 22 15.86 -7.95 1.90
N SER A 23 14.75 -8.17 2.60
CA SER A 23 13.48 -8.40 1.94
C SER A 23 13.12 -7.17 1.13
N ASP A 24 12.71 -7.35 -0.13
CA ASP A 24 12.20 -6.29 -1.00
C ASP A 24 10.87 -5.67 -0.46
N TYR A 25 10.37 -6.16 0.68
CA TYR A 25 9.21 -5.64 1.35
C TYR A 25 9.52 -4.50 2.31
N VAL A 26 8.50 -3.69 2.54
CA VAL A 26 8.51 -2.66 3.59
C VAL A 26 8.62 -3.32 4.96
N GLN A 27 9.48 -2.75 5.81
CA GLN A 27 9.78 -3.32 7.14
C GLN A 27 8.80 -2.84 8.24
N VAL A 28 8.08 -1.74 8.01
CA VAL A 28 7.01 -1.28 8.91
C VAL A 28 5.69 -1.95 8.57
N ALA A 29 4.75 -2.02 9.50
CA ALA A 29 3.44 -2.64 9.25
C ALA A 29 2.64 -1.88 8.17
N HIS A 30 1.95 -2.63 7.32
CA HIS A 30 0.97 -2.08 6.38
C HIS A 30 -0.26 -1.55 7.14
N PRO A 31 -1.05 -0.64 6.55
CA PRO A 31 -2.27 -0.17 7.19
C PRO A 31 -3.30 -1.31 7.31
N THR A 32 -4.05 -1.34 8.40
CA THR A 32 -5.07 -2.37 8.66
C THR A 32 -6.44 -2.05 8.04
N GLY A 33 -6.58 -0.87 7.44
CA GLY A 33 -7.80 -0.42 6.81
C GLY A 33 -7.68 0.99 6.23
N PHE A 34 -8.81 1.54 5.78
CA PHE A 34 -8.93 2.88 5.22
C PHE A 34 -10.13 3.61 5.81
N ARG A 35 -9.90 4.81 6.36
CA ARG A 35 -10.94 5.69 6.95
C ARG A 35 -11.94 4.95 7.86
N GLY A 36 -11.41 4.08 8.73
CA GLY A 36 -12.18 3.32 9.71
C GLY A 36 -12.78 2.00 9.22
N LEU A 37 -12.67 1.67 7.93
CA LEU A 37 -13.03 0.35 7.40
C LEU A 37 -11.81 -0.55 7.35
N ALA A 38 -11.85 -1.69 8.05
CA ALA A 38 -10.79 -2.68 8.01
C ALA A 38 -10.83 -3.51 6.73
N TRP A 39 -9.69 -4.04 6.29
CA TRP A 39 -9.66 -5.04 5.22
C TRP A 39 -10.46 -6.28 5.65
N GLY A 40 -11.23 -6.86 4.72
CA GLY A 40 -12.14 -7.97 5.01
C GLY A 40 -13.51 -7.57 5.56
N THR A 41 -13.77 -6.28 5.83
CA THR A 41 -15.10 -5.81 6.28
C THR A 41 -16.17 -6.22 5.27
N LEU A 42 -17.25 -6.83 5.75
CA LEU A 42 -18.39 -7.20 4.90
C LEU A 42 -19.10 -5.94 4.38
N LEU A 43 -19.59 -5.98 3.15
CA LEU A 43 -20.36 -4.87 2.56
C LEU A 43 -21.57 -4.51 3.43
N SER A 44 -22.23 -5.50 4.03
CA SER A 44 -23.34 -5.31 4.96
C SER A 44 -22.97 -4.48 6.19
N ASP A 45 -21.69 -4.51 6.58
CA ASP A 45 -21.16 -3.90 7.79
C ASP A 45 -20.47 -2.55 7.49
N ALA A 46 -20.55 -2.08 6.24
CA ALA A 46 -19.94 -0.83 5.77
C ALA A 46 -21.03 0.22 5.42
N PRO A 47 -21.65 0.87 6.43
CA PRO A 47 -22.75 1.80 6.20
C PRO A 47 -22.32 3.03 5.39
N GLY A 48 -23.26 3.56 4.60
CA GLY A 48 -23.07 4.78 3.83
C GLY A 48 -22.37 4.58 2.47
N LEU A 49 -22.07 3.34 2.09
CA LEU A 49 -21.62 3.00 0.75
C LEU A 49 -22.80 2.91 -0.22
N ALA A 50 -22.63 3.48 -1.40
CA ALA A 50 -23.54 3.38 -2.54
C ALA A 50 -22.81 2.71 -3.71
N PRO A 51 -23.46 1.82 -4.47
CA PRO A 51 -22.84 1.16 -5.62
C PRO A 51 -22.55 2.17 -6.74
N VAL A 52 -21.44 1.96 -7.44
CA VAL A 52 -21.15 2.65 -8.70
C VAL A 52 -22.01 2.01 -9.79
N GLN A 53 -22.88 2.79 -10.43
CA GLN A 53 -23.81 2.32 -11.46
C GLN A 53 -23.22 2.53 -12.86
N GLU A 54 -22.01 2.03 -13.09
CA GLU A 54 -21.32 2.09 -14.38
C GLU A 54 -20.88 0.68 -14.80
N PRO A 55 -21.03 0.30 -16.08
CA PRO A 55 -20.58 -1.01 -16.55
C PRO A 55 -19.09 -1.25 -16.27
N GLY A 56 -18.72 -2.42 -15.76
CA GLY A 56 -17.33 -2.74 -15.42
C GLY A 56 -16.87 -2.30 -14.02
N PHE A 57 -17.78 -1.72 -13.23
CA PHE A 57 -17.55 -1.36 -11.82
C PHE A 57 -18.42 -2.21 -10.88
N GLU A 58 -18.68 -3.47 -11.26
CA GLU A 58 -19.30 -4.44 -10.38
C GLU A 58 -18.50 -4.52 -9.06
N ASP A 59 -19.21 -4.69 -7.94
CA ASP A 59 -18.64 -4.72 -6.59
C ASP A 59 -17.81 -3.48 -6.19
N THR A 60 -18.02 -2.35 -6.86
CA THR A 60 -17.38 -1.07 -6.55
C THR A 60 -18.39 -0.10 -5.94
N TYR A 61 -17.98 0.56 -4.85
CA TYR A 61 -18.83 1.43 -4.06
C TYR A 61 -18.12 2.75 -3.75
N PHE A 62 -18.91 3.78 -3.43
CA PHE A 62 -18.42 5.08 -3.00
C PHE A 62 -19.24 5.61 -1.83
N LYS A 63 -18.67 6.54 -1.05
CA LYS A 63 -19.44 7.32 -0.07
C LYS A 63 -19.83 8.66 -0.69
N ARG A 64 -21.08 9.07 -0.53
CA ARG A 64 -21.57 10.38 -1.04
C ARG A 64 -20.84 11.55 -0.38
N ASP A 65 -20.68 11.48 0.94
CA ASP A 65 -20.06 12.52 1.75
C ASP A 65 -18.57 12.24 2.02
N GLU A 66 -17.88 11.59 1.07
CA GLU A 66 -16.47 11.23 1.21
C GLU A 66 -15.59 12.49 1.31
N PRO A 67 -14.77 12.65 2.38
CA PRO A 67 -13.85 13.77 2.48
C PRO A 67 -12.90 13.85 1.28
N LYS A 68 -12.82 15.02 0.66
CA LYS A 68 -12.02 15.29 -0.55
C LYS A 68 -10.56 15.63 -0.26
N THR A 69 -10.05 15.22 0.90
CA THR A 69 -8.66 15.43 1.30
C THR A 69 -8.03 14.15 1.84
N PHE A 70 -6.77 13.90 1.52
CA PHE A 70 -6.01 12.80 2.09
C PHE A 70 -4.60 13.26 2.46
N GLY A 71 -4.36 13.39 3.76
CA GLY A 71 -3.20 14.16 4.24
C GLY A 71 -3.29 15.61 3.78
N LYS A 72 -2.26 16.09 3.08
CA LYS A 72 -2.21 17.43 2.48
C LYS A 72 -2.74 17.47 1.04
N ALA A 73 -3.04 16.33 0.44
CA ALA A 73 -3.52 16.26 -0.94
C ALA A 73 -5.03 16.48 -1.00
N GLU A 74 -5.49 17.22 -2.01
CA GLU A 74 -6.87 17.22 -2.47
C GLU A 74 -7.09 16.02 -3.39
N ILE A 75 -8.21 15.31 -3.19
CA ILE A 75 -8.57 14.11 -3.93
C ILE A 75 -9.95 14.28 -4.57
N THR A 76 -10.14 13.63 -5.71
CA THR A 76 -11.38 13.73 -6.50
C THR A 76 -12.43 12.75 -5.98
N SER A 77 -12.05 11.50 -5.73
CA SER A 77 -12.96 10.46 -5.27
C SER A 77 -12.23 9.34 -4.55
N VAL A 78 -13.00 8.53 -3.83
CA VAL A 78 -12.57 7.26 -3.24
C VAL A 78 -13.54 6.18 -3.72
N ALA A 79 -12.99 5.10 -4.26
CA ALA A 79 -13.70 3.89 -4.62
C ALA A 79 -13.31 2.77 -3.66
N TYR A 80 -14.30 2.02 -3.18
CA TYR A 80 -14.15 0.85 -2.32
C TYR A 80 -14.53 -0.38 -3.14
N TYR A 81 -13.60 -1.32 -3.27
CA TYR A 81 -13.77 -2.51 -4.06
C TYR A 81 -13.94 -3.71 -3.14
N PHE A 82 -14.96 -4.50 -3.43
CA PHE A 82 -15.31 -5.69 -2.69
C PHE A 82 -15.04 -6.93 -3.55
N ASN A 83 -14.65 -8.02 -2.90
CA ASN A 83 -14.51 -9.33 -3.52
C ASN A 83 -15.17 -10.34 -2.58
N LYS A 84 -16.17 -11.08 -3.07
CA LYS A 84 -17.02 -11.94 -2.23
C LYS A 84 -17.56 -11.20 -1.01
N ASP A 85 -18.14 -10.02 -1.27
CA ASP A 85 -18.71 -9.10 -0.26
C ASP A 85 -17.71 -8.56 0.78
N LYS A 86 -16.40 -8.74 0.61
CA LYS A 86 -15.38 -8.28 1.56
C LYS A 86 -14.52 -7.18 0.96
N LEU A 87 -14.33 -6.08 1.70
CA LEU A 87 -13.47 -4.97 1.30
C LEU A 87 -12.02 -5.47 1.15
N TYR A 88 -11.46 -5.35 -0.05
CA TYR A 88 -10.08 -5.78 -0.30
C TYR A 88 -9.22 -4.68 -0.91
N ARG A 89 -9.83 -3.67 -1.53
CA ARG A 89 -9.09 -2.58 -2.16
C ARG A 89 -9.80 -1.25 -2.01
N VAL A 90 -9.01 -0.19 -1.89
CA VAL A 90 -9.47 1.18 -2.00
C VAL A 90 -8.66 1.89 -3.08
N GLY A 91 -9.35 2.61 -3.97
CA GLY A 91 -8.76 3.47 -4.98
C GLY A 91 -9.06 4.93 -4.67
N ILE A 92 -8.05 5.78 -4.75
CA ILE A 92 -8.16 7.22 -4.52
C ILE A 92 -7.77 7.92 -5.82
N ALA A 93 -8.73 8.57 -6.46
CA ALA A 93 -8.46 9.37 -7.66
C ALA A 93 -8.06 10.79 -7.25
N TYR A 94 -7.08 11.36 -7.93
CA TYR A 94 -6.63 12.73 -7.71
C TYR A 94 -6.19 13.39 -9.02
N LYS A 95 -6.01 14.72 -8.98
CA LYS A 95 -5.58 15.53 -10.13
C LYS A 95 -4.36 16.37 -9.78
N GLY A 96 -3.45 16.54 -10.72
CA GLY A 96 -2.30 17.44 -10.58
C GLY A 96 -1.09 16.85 -9.87
N ARG A 97 0.10 17.25 -10.34
CA ARG A 97 1.39 16.83 -9.75
C ARG A 97 1.58 17.27 -8.30
N VAL A 98 0.95 18.37 -7.89
CA VAL A 98 1.02 18.84 -6.50
C VAL A 98 0.39 17.82 -5.55
N ASN A 99 -0.78 17.29 -5.90
CA ASN A 99 -1.44 16.24 -5.11
C ASN A 99 -0.65 14.93 -5.18
N GLN A 100 -0.12 14.56 -6.36
CA GLN A 100 0.79 13.40 -6.49
C GLN A 100 1.97 13.53 -5.50
N PHE A 101 2.60 14.70 -5.46
CA PHE A 101 3.72 14.98 -4.57
C PHE A 101 3.33 14.81 -3.11
N PHE A 102 2.22 15.43 -2.68
CA PHE A 102 1.77 15.31 -1.28
C PHE A 102 1.41 13.88 -0.89
N LEU A 103 0.80 13.11 -1.79
CA LEU A 103 0.51 11.70 -1.55
C LEU A 103 1.79 10.89 -1.41
N LYS A 104 2.73 11.05 -2.35
CA LYS A 104 4.03 10.35 -2.33
C LYS A 104 4.83 10.70 -1.08
N ASP A 105 4.96 11.98 -0.74
CA ASP A 105 5.67 12.46 0.44
C ASP A 105 5.07 11.89 1.73
N MET A 106 3.74 11.93 1.87
CA MET A 106 3.04 11.36 3.03
C MET A 106 3.30 9.84 3.17
N LEU A 107 3.25 9.10 2.06
CA LEU A 107 3.52 7.66 2.06
C LEU A 107 4.99 7.37 2.37
N MET A 108 5.93 8.17 1.85
CA MET A 108 7.36 8.03 2.13
C MET A 108 7.67 8.30 3.61
N GLN A 109 7.05 9.31 4.21
CA GLN A 109 7.20 9.60 5.63
C GLN A 109 6.67 8.47 6.51
N ARG A 110 5.61 7.78 6.07
CA ARG A 110 4.98 6.71 6.86
C ARG A 110 5.66 5.35 6.69
N TYR A 111 6.04 5.01 5.47
CA TYR A 111 6.48 3.65 5.10
C TYR A 111 7.93 3.58 4.62
N GLY A 112 8.64 4.71 4.58
CA GLY A 112 9.97 4.80 4.00
C GLY A 112 9.93 4.88 2.47
N ALA A 113 11.11 4.77 1.84
CA ALA A 113 11.19 4.82 0.38
C ALA A 113 10.42 3.64 -0.25
N GLY A 114 9.51 3.95 -1.16
CA GLY A 114 8.89 2.98 -2.04
C GLY A 114 9.81 2.65 -3.23
N ARG A 115 9.34 1.74 -4.09
CA ARG A 115 10.04 1.30 -5.29
C ARG A 115 9.32 1.76 -6.55
N GLY A 116 10.08 2.25 -7.52
CA GLY A 116 9.58 2.54 -8.86
C GLY A 116 9.77 1.34 -9.79
N ILE A 117 8.73 0.96 -10.54
CA ILE A 117 8.80 0.01 -11.65
C ILE A 117 8.07 0.64 -12.84
N GLY A 118 8.83 1.07 -13.85
CA GLY A 118 8.27 1.85 -14.96
C GLY A 118 7.62 3.16 -14.45
N PHE A 119 6.35 3.36 -14.79
CA PHE A 119 5.58 4.55 -14.39
C PHE A 119 4.92 4.44 -13.00
N ARG A 120 5.03 3.28 -12.35
CA ARG A 120 4.37 3.00 -11.06
C ARG A 120 5.37 3.16 -9.92
N TYR A 121 4.90 3.71 -8.80
CA TYR A 121 5.68 3.81 -7.57
C TYR A 121 4.90 3.22 -6.42
N GLY A 122 5.48 2.31 -5.63
CA GLY A 122 4.70 1.59 -4.63
C GLY A 122 5.48 1.02 -3.47
N TRP A 123 4.71 0.48 -2.53
CA TRP A 123 5.16 -0.20 -1.32
C TRP A 123 4.52 -1.58 -1.29
N MET A 124 5.30 -2.60 -0.97
CA MET A 124 4.83 -3.99 -0.96
C MET A 124 5.12 -4.64 0.38
N TRP A 125 4.18 -5.49 0.77
CA TRP A 125 4.24 -6.42 1.89
C TRP A 125 3.88 -7.82 1.36
N PRO A 126 4.05 -8.89 2.15
CA PRO A 126 3.67 -10.24 1.72
C PRO A 126 2.19 -10.39 1.32
N ASP A 127 1.29 -9.63 1.94
CA ASP A 127 -0.17 -9.72 1.79
C ASP A 127 -0.85 -8.37 1.49
N PHE A 128 -0.06 -7.34 1.18
CA PHE A 128 -0.57 -5.99 0.96
C PHE A 128 0.27 -5.20 -0.03
N SER A 129 -0.35 -4.30 -0.79
CA SER A 129 0.33 -3.38 -1.68
C SER A 129 -0.26 -1.97 -1.60
N ILE A 130 0.60 -0.98 -1.80
CA ILE A 130 0.21 0.40 -2.09
C ILE A 130 0.84 0.80 -3.41
N GLU A 131 0.04 1.23 -4.37
CA GLU A 131 0.49 1.63 -5.70
C GLU A 131 0.03 3.05 -5.99
N LEU A 132 0.99 3.92 -6.33
CA LEU A 132 0.76 5.28 -6.81
C LEU A 132 1.11 5.34 -8.29
N ASP A 133 0.12 5.66 -9.10
CA ASP A 133 0.27 5.94 -10.53
C ASP A 133 -0.04 7.41 -10.82
N TYR A 134 0.40 7.88 -11.99
CA TYR A 134 0.05 9.20 -12.50
C TYR A 134 0.20 9.23 -14.02
N ASP A 135 -0.81 9.74 -14.68
CA ASP A 135 -0.83 9.98 -16.11
C ASP A 135 -0.59 11.46 -16.41
N ASN A 136 0.47 11.72 -17.18
CA ASN A 136 0.88 13.07 -17.54
C ASN A 136 -0.04 13.71 -18.59
N ASP A 137 -0.66 12.90 -19.44
CA ASP A 137 -1.48 13.38 -20.57
C ASP A 137 -2.85 13.83 -20.07
N SER A 138 -3.46 13.05 -19.18
CA SER A 138 -4.73 13.40 -18.53
C SER A 138 -4.57 14.26 -17.27
N ASN A 139 -3.33 14.42 -16.77
CA ASN A 139 -3.01 15.16 -15.54
C ASN A 139 -3.75 14.62 -14.30
N THR A 140 -4.06 13.32 -14.28
CA THR A 140 -4.72 12.62 -13.18
C THR A 140 -3.86 11.46 -12.69
N GLY A 141 -4.19 10.93 -11.52
CA GLY A 141 -3.57 9.74 -11.01
C GLY A 141 -4.45 9.03 -10.00
N SER A 142 -3.99 7.85 -9.61
CA SER A 142 -4.66 6.96 -8.69
C SER A 142 -3.67 6.49 -7.62
N LEU A 143 -4.18 6.36 -6.41
CA LEU A 143 -3.50 5.70 -5.31
C LEU A 143 -4.35 4.52 -4.86
N TYR A 144 -3.78 3.32 -4.95
CA TYR A 144 -4.43 2.09 -4.54
C TYR A 144 -3.84 1.54 -3.26
N TYR A 145 -4.72 1.11 -2.37
CA TYR A 145 -4.43 0.28 -1.20
C TYR A 145 -5.08 -1.06 -1.45
N THR A 146 -4.31 -2.14 -1.54
CA THR A 146 -4.83 -3.47 -1.92
C THR A 146 -4.36 -4.51 -0.92
N PHE A 147 -5.31 -5.22 -0.32
CA PHE A 147 -5.05 -6.46 0.38
C PHE A 147 -4.91 -7.59 -0.64
N GLU A 148 -3.72 -8.17 -0.72
CA GLU A 148 -3.33 -9.21 -1.67
C GLU A 148 -3.47 -10.63 -1.06
N GLY A 149 -3.66 -10.70 0.26
CA GLY A 149 -3.84 -11.95 0.98
C GLY A 149 -5.22 -12.58 0.79
N ALA A 150 -5.39 -13.78 1.37
CA ALA A 150 -6.70 -14.43 1.45
C ALA A 150 -7.59 -13.71 2.47
N LEU A 151 -8.68 -13.10 2.01
CA LEU A 151 -9.72 -12.53 2.87
C LEU A 151 -10.36 -13.67 3.66
N LYS A 152 -10.08 -13.74 4.97
CA LYS A 152 -10.68 -14.73 5.88
C LYS A 152 -12.13 -14.38 6.17
#